data_AF-A0A9D6ZRL7-F1
#
_entry.id   AF-A0A9D6ZRL7-F1
#
_cell.length_a   1.000
_cell.length_b   1.000
_cell.length_c   1.000
_cell.angle_alpha   90.00
_cell.angle_beta   90.00
_cell.angle_gamma   90.00
#
_symmetry.space_group_name_H-M   'P 1'
#
loop_
_entity.id
_entity.type
_entity.pdbx_description
1 polymer ?
#
loop_
_entity_poly.entity_id
_entity_poly.type
_entity_poly.pdbx_seq_one_letter_code
_entity_poly.pdbx_strand_id
1 'polypeptide(L)'
;MRKTIRYGALALACAQPLAAGAFGDEDYMAWFKANQAAKPQFVDGDTITFDKAELVKPFIPAEFQSELVYQGMEMKIKDAGDITPADVYKAATEKFKGQAKIASDGALENYTAGRPFDPAEFTPGKESGWKMVWNWNFRWQNEGLRVGEVHWVWVRKGGDHNGHEIMTEAGGKYKAFYTGGGSFERVLTGPYQRVMFSHRSDLEATNYKVNNGEGFAKDTEFREYTGFTSPFDIAGTAFLILRYDDPRKTDDSWAYIPSLRRVRRISVEVKSDSLLGTDHTLEDFYCFNGRPLEHDWEYMGTTNILAVARSRNTHTIYGGPNGWVPVNDDWALRKTDVLKQIPRRSNHPYSFKYLHIDRDSGECYYANAFDKGGKLWKVWQLSKEFTDDPQFKGELQGGYDGVPTPDGLRVSCFQSINVIDLQNSRATLVPTRGIAAPRNQLEVVKRILDVNYLTEGRR
;
A
#
# COMPACT_ATOMS: atom_id res chain seq x y z
N MET A 1 -15.97 -44.43 38.91
CA MET A 1 -15.95 -44.69 37.45
C MET A 1 -15.34 -43.49 36.73
N ARG A 2 -14.05 -43.56 36.39
CA ARG A 2 -13.35 -42.52 35.60
C ARG A 2 -13.64 -42.77 34.12
N LYS A 3 -14.21 -41.78 33.42
CA LYS A 3 -14.35 -41.80 31.96
C LYS A 3 -13.08 -41.23 31.33
N THR A 4 -12.45 -42.07 30.52
CA THR A 4 -11.25 -41.80 29.74
C THR A 4 -11.55 -40.79 28.63
N ILE A 5 -10.83 -39.67 28.62
CA ILE A 5 -10.82 -38.70 27.52
C ILE A 5 -9.93 -39.28 26.42
N ARG A 6 -10.50 -39.52 25.23
CA ARG A 6 -9.73 -39.88 24.03
C ARG A 6 -9.23 -38.60 23.37
N TYR A 7 -7.93 -38.36 23.44
CA TYR A 7 -7.26 -37.39 22.58
C TYR A 7 -7.29 -37.94 21.15
N GLY A 8 -8.01 -37.25 20.25
CA GLY A 8 -7.93 -37.51 18.82
C GLY A 8 -6.55 -37.08 18.32
N ALA A 9 -5.82 -38.01 17.69
CA ALA A 9 -4.56 -37.72 17.05
C ALA A 9 -4.76 -36.65 15.97
N LEU A 10 -4.21 -35.46 16.19
CA LEU A 10 -3.99 -34.50 15.12
C LEU A 10 -3.00 -35.14 14.15
N ALA A 11 -3.38 -35.25 12.88
CA ALA A 11 -2.43 -35.59 11.84
C ALA A 11 -1.37 -34.48 11.80
N LEU A 12 -0.18 -34.77 12.35
CA LEU A 12 1.03 -34.05 11.98
C LEU A 12 1.21 -34.30 10.49
N ALA A 13 0.83 -33.32 9.66
CA ALA A 13 1.43 -33.19 8.35
C ALA A 13 2.91 -32.92 8.61
N CYS A 14 3.73 -33.96 8.55
CA CYS A 14 5.18 -33.82 8.49
C CYS A 14 5.49 -32.94 7.29
N ALA A 15 5.83 -31.68 7.54
CA ALA A 15 6.57 -30.88 6.60
C ALA A 15 7.86 -31.65 6.32
N GLN A 16 7.91 -32.35 5.18
CA GLN A 16 9.17 -32.86 4.69
C GLN A 16 10.10 -31.66 4.51
N PRO A 17 11.39 -31.77 4.88
CA PRO A 17 12.33 -30.71 4.59
C PRO A 17 12.46 -30.66 3.08
N LEU A 18 11.75 -29.71 2.44
CA LEU A 18 12.08 -29.28 1.10
C LEU A 18 13.57 -28.96 1.13
N ALA A 19 14.33 -29.58 0.23
CA ALA A 19 15.72 -29.19 -0.02
C ALA A 19 15.75 -27.66 -0.12
N ALA A 20 16.68 -27.01 0.59
CA ALA A 20 16.72 -25.55 0.77
C ALA A 20 16.89 -24.80 -0.57
N GLY A 21 15.81 -24.70 -1.34
CA GLY A 21 15.64 -23.82 -2.47
C GLY A 21 15.29 -22.42 -1.97
N ALA A 22 15.55 -21.42 -2.79
CA ALA A 22 15.05 -20.08 -2.54
C ALA A 22 13.51 -20.07 -2.68
N PHE A 23 12.82 -19.38 -1.77
CA PHE A 23 11.36 -19.28 -1.76
C PHE A 23 10.84 -18.84 -3.13
N GLY A 24 9.93 -19.61 -3.72
CA GLY A 24 9.38 -19.41 -5.06
C GLY A 24 7.85 -19.41 -5.11
N ASP A 25 7.32 -19.50 -6.33
CA ASP A 25 5.86 -19.53 -6.58
C ASP A 25 5.16 -20.70 -5.88
N GLU A 26 5.81 -21.88 -5.89
CA GLU A 26 5.27 -23.10 -5.28
C GLU A 26 5.14 -22.97 -3.75
N ASP A 27 6.13 -22.34 -3.09
CA ASP A 27 6.11 -22.11 -1.65
C ASP A 27 5.00 -21.14 -1.25
N TYR A 28 4.83 -20.04 -2.00
CA TYR A 28 3.73 -19.12 -1.80
C TYR A 28 2.37 -19.83 -1.96
N MET A 29 2.21 -20.62 -3.02
CA MET A 29 0.97 -21.35 -3.27
C MET A 29 0.70 -22.45 -2.24
N ALA A 30 1.73 -23.04 -1.64
CA ALA A 30 1.58 -23.96 -0.52
C ALA A 30 1.02 -23.24 0.72
N TRP A 31 1.57 -22.08 1.09
CA TRP A 31 1.02 -21.26 2.16
C TRP A 31 -0.41 -20.79 1.86
N PHE A 32 -0.68 -20.31 0.64
CA PHE A 32 -2.00 -19.86 0.21
C PHE A 32 -3.07 -20.94 0.43
N LYS A 33 -2.78 -22.18 0.02
CA LYS A 33 -3.70 -23.32 0.24
C LYS A 33 -3.87 -23.65 1.73
N ALA A 34 -2.78 -23.62 2.50
CA ALA A 34 -2.84 -23.86 3.95
C ALA A 34 -3.69 -22.78 4.66
N ASN A 35 -3.54 -21.51 4.26
CA ASN A 35 -4.33 -20.39 4.75
C ASN A 35 -5.83 -20.58 4.50
N GLN A 36 -6.22 -21.04 3.31
CA GLN A 36 -7.62 -21.27 2.96
C GLN A 36 -8.30 -22.36 3.82
N ALA A 37 -7.52 -23.32 4.31
CA ALA A 37 -8.02 -24.37 5.21
C ALA A 37 -7.93 -23.98 6.71
N ALA A 38 -7.15 -22.95 7.03
CA ALA A 38 -6.87 -22.55 8.41
C ALA A 38 -8.12 -21.93 9.07
N LYS A 39 -8.26 -22.19 10.38
CA LYS A 39 -9.28 -21.57 11.22
C LYS A 39 -8.57 -20.85 12.38
N PRO A 40 -8.89 -19.57 12.64
CA PRO A 40 -8.23 -18.83 13.71
C PRO A 40 -8.51 -19.51 15.06
N GLN A 41 -7.45 -19.67 15.85
CA GLN A 41 -7.49 -20.22 17.21
C GLN A 41 -7.22 -19.14 18.26
N PHE A 42 -7.50 -17.89 17.89
CA PHE A 42 -7.42 -16.68 18.71
C PHE A 42 -8.72 -15.90 18.55
N VAL A 43 -8.99 -14.99 19.48
CA VAL A 43 -10.19 -14.14 19.49
C VAL A 43 -9.84 -12.66 19.65
N ASP A 44 -10.82 -11.78 19.41
CA ASP A 44 -10.68 -10.33 19.66
C ASP A 44 -10.23 -10.08 21.11
N GLY A 45 -9.18 -9.27 21.26
CA GLY A 45 -8.59 -8.92 22.56
C GLY A 45 -7.41 -9.80 22.99
N ASP A 46 -7.13 -10.92 22.32
CA ASP A 46 -5.94 -11.73 22.61
C ASP A 46 -4.65 -10.95 22.31
N THR A 47 -3.62 -11.15 23.13
CA THR A 47 -2.24 -10.77 22.78
C THR A 47 -1.43 -12.03 22.54
N ILE A 48 -0.94 -12.21 21.31
CA ILE A 48 -0.14 -13.37 20.90
C ILE A 48 1.35 -13.04 21.03
N THR A 49 2.04 -13.86 21.81
CA THR A 49 3.48 -13.80 22.05
C THR A 49 4.21 -14.92 21.30
N PHE A 50 5.54 -14.86 21.25
CA PHE A 50 6.38 -15.79 20.49
C PHE A 50 6.11 -17.28 20.78
N ASP A 51 5.86 -17.65 22.04
CA ASP A 51 5.54 -19.03 22.45
C ASP A 51 4.23 -19.57 21.84
N LYS A 52 3.35 -18.68 21.36
CA LYS A 52 2.08 -18.98 20.70
C LYS A 52 2.05 -18.54 19.23
N ALA A 53 3.21 -18.24 18.63
CA ALA A 53 3.25 -17.71 17.27
C ALA A 53 2.65 -18.65 16.21
N GLU A 54 2.64 -19.97 16.46
CA GLU A 54 1.98 -20.95 15.59
C GLU A 54 0.48 -20.68 15.39
N LEU A 55 -0.19 -20.01 16.34
CA LEU A 55 -1.60 -19.65 16.22
C LEU A 55 -1.86 -18.59 15.13
N VAL A 56 -0.86 -17.75 14.83
CA VAL A 56 -0.99 -16.62 13.89
C VAL A 56 -0.26 -16.85 12.57
N LYS A 57 0.76 -17.72 12.52
CA LYS A 57 1.52 -18.02 11.30
C LYS A 57 0.65 -18.35 10.07
N PRO A 58 -0.43 -19.15 10.16
CA PRO A 58 -1.28 -19.41 9.01
C PRO A 58 -1.88 -18.14 8.38
N PHE A 59 -2.04 -17.06 9.16
CA PHE A 59 -2.62 -15.78 8.75
C PHE A 59 -1.56 -14.70 8.48
N ILE A 60 -0.29 -15.07 8.39
CA ILE A 60 0.81 -14.20 7.97
C ILE A 60 1.41 -14.82 6.70
N PRO A 61 1.48 -14.09 5.56
CA PRO A 61 2.09 -14.63 4.35
C PRO A 61 3.50 -15.15 4.63
N ALA A 62 3.82 -16.34 4.12
CA ALA A 62 4.98 -17.13 4.56
C ALA A 62 6.29 -16.36 4.49
N GLU A 63 6.45 -15.55 3.46
CA GLU A 63 7.60 -14.68 3.22
C GLU A 63 7.79 -13.56 4.26
N PHE A 64 6.77 -13.24 5.07
CA PHE A 64 6.87 -12.26 6.17
C PHE A 64 7.05 -12.93 7.54
N GLN A 65 6.86 -14.24 7.66
CA GLN A 65 6.83 -14.91 8.96
C GLN A 65 8.16 -14.75 9.72
N SER A 66 9.31 -14.82 9.04
CA SER A 66 10.61 -14.62 9.68
C SER A 66 10.86 -13.21 10.17
N GLU A 67 10.13 -12.23 9.65
CA GLU A 67 10.25 -10.82 10.03
C GLU A 67 9.26 -10.45 11.14
N LEU A 68 8.06 -11.05 11.15
CA LEU A 68 7.02 -10.78 12.15
C LEU A 68 7.04 -11.71 13.36
N VAL A 69 7.63 -12.90 13.24
CA VAL A 69 7.73 -13.89 14.33
C VAL A 69 9.13 -13.89 14.90
N TYR A 70 9.32 -13.19 16.01
CA TYR A 70 10.60 -13.05 16.69
C TYR A 70 10.44 -13.09 18.21
N GLN A 71 11.53 -13.40 18.92
CA GLN A 71 11.52 -13.42 20.39
C GLN A 71 11.23 -12.01 20.93
N GLY A 72 10.19 -11.90 21.76
CA GLY A 72 9.70 -10.61 22.28
C GLY A 72 8.63 -9.95 21.42
N MET A 73 8.11 -10.63 20.38
CA MET A 73 6.92 -10.15 19.67
C MET A 73 5.70 -10.09 20.59
N GLU A 74 4.86 -9.08 20.37
CA GLU A 74 3.50 -8.99 20.89
C GLU A 74 2.57 -8.57 19.74
N MET A 75 1.57 -9.40 19.45
CA MET A 75 0.57 -9.14 18.43
C MET A 75 -0.81 -9.09 19.08
N LYS A 76 -1.31 -7.88 19.33
CA LYS A 76 -2.65 -7.67 19.88
C LYS A 76 -3.69 -7.86 18.79
N ILE A 77 -4.51 -8.88 18.92
CA ILE A 77 -5.61 -9.17 18.01
C ILE A 77 -6.76 -8.24 18.34
N LYS A 78 -7.22 -7.48 17.33
CA LYS A 78 -8.37 -6.60 17.49
C LYS A 78 -9.15 -6.51 16.19
N ASP A 79 -10.48 -6.61 16.27
CA ASP A 79 -11.36 -6.34 15.15
C ASP A 79 -11.24 -4.89 14.69
N ALA A 80 -11.11 -4.68 13.37
CA ALA A 80 -10.97 -3.34 12.79
C ALA A 80 -12.27 -2.52 12.82
N GLY A 81 -13.40 -3.13 13.18
CA GLY A 81 -14.73 -2.56 13.03
C GLY A 81 -15.08 -2.35 11.55
N ASP A 82 -16.09 -1.52 11.31
CA ASP A 82 -16.55 -1.20 9.98
C ASP A 82 -15.64 -0.19 9.27
N ILE A 83 -14.76 -0.71 8.41
CA ILE A 83 -13.88 0.06 7.52
C ILE A 83 -14.39 0.09 6.06
N THR A 84 -15.68 -0.20 5.84
CA THR A 84 -16.27 -0.16 4.48
C THR A 84 -16.31 1.29 3.94
N PRO A 85 -16.27 1.47 2.60
CA PRO A 85 -16.39 2.78 1.95
C PRO A 85 -17.61 3.61 2.37
N ALA A 86 -17.57 4.90 2.06
CA ALA A 86 -18.69 5.81 2.26
C ALA A 86 -19.94 5.42 1.45
N ASP A 87 -21.11 5.85 1.93
CA ASP A 87 -22.40 5.53 1.32
C ASP A 87 -22.54 6.08 -0.10
N VAL A 88 -21.92 7.23 -0.40
CA VAL A 88 -21.88 7.79 -1.76
C VAL A 88 -21.21 6.85 -2.77
N TYR A 89 -20.15 6.14 -2.36
CA TYR A 89 -19.48 5.14 -3.18
C TYR A 89 -20.33 3.88 -3.34
N LYS A 90 -20.98 3.42 -2.26
CA LYS A 90 -21.90 2.29 -2.29
C LYS A 90 -23.11 2.58 -3.20
N ALA A 91 -23.67 3.78 -3.12
CA ALA A 91 -24.78 4.23 -3.96
C ALA A 91 -24.38 4.31 -5.44
N ALA A 92 -23.21 4.87 -5.76
CA ALA A 92 -22.69 4.87 -7.13
C ALA A 92 -22.45 3.44 -7.65
N THR A 93 -21.89 2.56 -6.81
CA THR A 93 -21.68 1.13 -7.14
C THR A 93 -22.99 0.45 -7.53
N GLU A 94 -24.05 0.64 -6.76
CA GLU A 94 -25.36 0.05 -7.05
C GLU A 94 -25.98 0.67 -8.31
N LYS A 95 -25.92 2.00 -8.44
CA LYS A 95 -26.48 2.73 -9.59
C LYS A 95 -25.88 2.28 -10.93
N PHE A 96 -24.59 1.98 -10.97
CA PHE A 96 -23.87 1.60 -12.19
C PHE A 96 -23.54 0.11 -12.29
N LYS A 97 -24.13 -0.72 -11.41
CA LYS A 97 -23.89 -2.16 -11.38
C LYS A 97 -24.13 -2.79 -12.76
N GLY A 98 -23.16 -3.57 -13.23
CA GLY A 98 -23.24 -4.32 -14.49
C GLY A 98 -23.02 -3.50 -15.77
N GLN A 99 -22.73 -2.20 -15.68
CA GLN A 99 -22.41 -1.39 -16.87
C GLN A 99 -20.99 -1.63 -17.37
N ALA A 100 -20.02 -1.71 -16.45
CA ALA A 100 -18.62 -1.86 -16.76
C ALA A 100 -18.34 -3.18 -17.51
N LYS A 101 -17.47 -3.10 -18.53
CA LYS A 101 -17.05 -4.25 -19.33
C LYS A 101 -15.54 -4.26 -19.49
N ILE A 102 -14.99 -5.45 -19.67
CA ILE A 102 -13.59 -5.65 -20.03
C ILE A 102 -13.52 -5.85 -21.55
N ALA A 103 -12.79 -4.98 -22.23
CA ALA A 103 -12.49 -5.10 -23.64
C ALA A 103 -11.50 -6.26 -23.90
N SER A 104 -11.34 -6.65 -25.17
CA SER A 104 -10.45 -7.77 -25.54
C SER A 104 -8.97 -7.54 -25.19
N ASP A 105 -8.55 -6.28 -25.05
CA ASP A 105 -7.20 -5.89 -24.64
C ASP A 105 -7.03 -5.75 -23.11
N GLY A 106 -8.11 -5.93 -22.35
CA GLY A 106 -8.16 -5.77 -20.90
C GLY A 106 -8.66 -4.39 -20.43
N ALA A 107 -8.91 -3.44 -21.34
CA ALA A 107 -9.34 -2.09 -20.96
C ALA A 107 -10.74 -2.08 -20.34
N LEU A 108 -10.95 -1.18 -19.38
CA LEU A 108 -12.27 -0.93 -18.82
C LEU A 108 -13.09 -0.05 -19.78
N GLU A 109 -14.30 -0.48 -20.08
CA GLU A 109 -15.25 0.26 -20.91
C GLU A 109 -16.59 0.40 -20.21
N ASN A 110 -17.36 1.44 -20.57
CA ASN A 110 -18.68 1.73 -20.03
C ASN A 110 -18.71 1.84 -18.49
N TYR A 111 -17.66 2.42 -17.90
CA TYR A 111 -17.56 2.66 -16.47
C TYR A 111 -17.78 4.15 -16.14
N THR A 112 -18.53 4.43 -15.07
CA THR A 112 -18.87 5.79 -14.63
C THR A 112 -18.33 6.11 -13.23
N ALA A 113 -18.72 5.38 -12.20
CA ALA A 113 -18.27 5.58 -10.82
C ALA A 113 -18.60 4.35 -9.95
N GLY A 114 -18.05 4.30 -8.73
CA GLY A 114 -18.26 3.20 -7.78
C GLY A 114 -17.35 2.00 -8.05
N ARG A 115 -17.65 0.87 -7.41
CA ARG A 115 -16.92 -0.39 -7.67
C ARG A 115 -17.34 -0.96 -9.03
N PRO A 116 -16.43 -1.18 -9.99
CA PRO A 116 -16.78 -1.65 -11.32
C PRO A 116 -17.45 -3.04 -11.35
N PHE A 117 -16.94 -4.00 -10.57
CA PHE A 117 -17.38 -5.40 -10.61
C PHE A 117 -17.68 -5.95 -9.21
N ASP A 118 -18.63 -6.88 -9.10
CA ASP A 118 -18.98 -7.53 -7.84
C ASP A 118 -17.96 -8.65 -7.49
N PRO A 119 -17.18 -8.53 -6.40
CA PRO A 119 -16.22 -9.58 -6.02
C PRO A 119 -16.87 -10.92 -5.67
N ALA A 120 -18.18 -10.97 -5.41
CA ALA A 120 -18.89 -12.22 -5.18
C ALA A 120 -18.97 -13.12 -6.43
N GLU A 121 -18.80 -12.54 -7.63
CA GLU A 121 -18.84 -13.26 -8.90
C GLU A 121 -17.46 -13.76 -9.36
N PHE A 122 -16.40 -13.45 -8.60
CA PHE A 122 -15.04 -13.77 -9.01
C PHE A 122 -14.72 -15.25 -8.85
N THR A 123 -14.12 -15.81 -9.90
CA THR A 123 -13.58 -17.17 -9.94
C THR A 123 -12.08 -17.13 -10.27
N PRO A 124 -11.26 -18.04 -9.71
CA PRO A 124 -9.83 -18.04 -9.99
C PRO A 124 -9.51 -18.10 -11.48
N GLY A 125 -8.54 -17.30 -11.92
CA GLY A 125 -8.11 -17.20 -13.31
C GLY A 125 -8.06 -15.77 -13.85
N LYS A 126 -7.78 -15.67 -15.16
CA LYS A 126 -7.50 -14.39 -15.84
C LYS A 126 -8.71 -13.49 -15.98
N GLU A 127 -9.90 -14.05 -16.18
CA GLU A 127 -11.12 -13.24 -16.39
C GLU A 127 -11.42 -12.38 -15.16
N SER A 128 -11.47 -12.99 -13.98
CA SER A 128 -11.64 -12.25 -12.72
C SER A 128 -10.40 -11.43 -12.35
N GLY A 129 -9.21 -11.81 -12.82
CA GLY A 129 -7.99 -11.02 -12.66
C GLY A 129 -8.14 -9.60 -13.23
N TRP A 130 -8.66 -9.49 -14.44
CA TRP A 130 -8.97 -8.18 -15.05
C TRP A 130 -10.03 -7.41 -14.27
N LYS A 131 -11.10 -8.07 -13.84
CA LYS A 131 -12.15 -7.41 -13.03
C LYS A 131 -11.57 -6.89 -11.69
N MET A 132 -10.70 -7.67 -11.05
CA MET A 132 -10.10 -7.32 -9.77
C MET A 132 -9.12 -6.14 -9.87
N VAL A 133 -8.28 -6.07 -10.90
CA VAL A 133 -7.37 -4.90 -11.05
C VAL A 133 -8.15 -3.61 -11.28
N TRP A 134 -9.29 -3.64 -11.98
CA TRP A 134 -10.12 -2.45 -12.15
C TRP A 134 -10.87 -2.08 -10.86
N ASN A 135 -11.29 -3.06 -10.06
CA ASN A 135 -11.77 -2.81 -8.69
C ASN A 135 -10.70 -2.16 -7.81
N TRP A 136 -9.44 -2.61 -7.92
CA TRP A 136 -8.30 -1.97 -7.24
C TRP A 136 -8.09 -0.52 -7.69
N ASN A 137 -8.11 -0.27 -9.00
CA ASN A 137 -7.88 1.05 -9.57
C ASN A 137 -8.94 2.06 -9.10
N PHE A 138 -10.21 1.63 -9.08
CA PHE A 138 -11.37 2.47 -8.75
C PHE A 138 -11.92 2.25 -7.33
N ARG A 139 -11.11 1.71 -6.41
CA ARG A 139 -11.48 1.63 -5.00
C ARG A 139 -11.73 3.02 -4.41
N TRP A 140 -12.43 3.06 -3.28
CA TRP A 140 -12.79 4.32 -2.62
C TRP A 140 -11.55 5.04 -2.06
N GLN A 141 -11.19 6.14 -2.71
CA GLN A 141 -10.07 7.01 -2.35
C GLN A 141 -10.51 8.48 -2.16
N ASN A 142 -11.82 8.74 -2.31
CA ASN A 142 -12.41 10.08 -2.30
C ASN A 142 -11.60 11.09 -3.17
N GLU A 143 -11.14 12.19 -2.59
CA GLU A 143 -10.38 13.25 -3.26
C GLU A 143 -8.96 12.85 -3.64
N GLY A 144 -8.48 11.71 -3.15
CA GLY A 144 -7.08 11.33 -3.14
C GLY A 144 -6.49 11.57 -1.75
N LEU A 145 -5.21 11.90 -1.69
CA LEU A 145 -4.49 11.96 -0.44
C LEU A 145 -3.40 13.04 -0.47
N ARG A 146 -3.22 13.71 0.66
CA ARG A 146 -2.09 14.59 0.91
C ARG A 146 -1.35 14.11 2.14
N VAL A 147 -0.03 14.17 2.09
CA VAL A 147 0.87 13.88 3.20
C VAL A 147 1.82 15.05 3.32
N GLY A 148 1.86 15.68 4.49
CA GLY A 148 2.79 16.78 4.75
C GLY A 148 4.24 16.32 4.73
N GLU A 149 4.51 15.18 5.37
CA GLU A 149 5.85 14.66 5.53
C GLU A 149 5.86 13.14 5.33
N VAL A 150 6.48 12.71 4.24
CA VAL A 150 6.85 11.32 4.00
C VAL A 150 8.33 11.20 4.33
N HIS A 151 8.69 10.21 5.14
CA HIS A 151 10.09 9.80 5.27
C HIS A 151 10.33 8.58 4.39
N TRP A 152 11.52 8.48 3.83
CA TRP A 152 12.05 7.23 3.27
C TRP A 152 13.29 6.91 4.09
N VAL A 153 13.23 5.86 4.91
CA VAL A 153 14.30 5.50 5.85
C VAL A 153 14.99 4.24 5.36
N TRP A 154 16.27 4.33 5.03
CA TRP A 154 17.08 3.19 4.61
C TRP A 154 17.56 2.44 5.84
N VAL A 155 17.23 1.16 5.91
CA VAL A 155 17.55 0.30 7.05
C VAL A 155 18.35 -0.90 6.59
N ARG A 156 19.46 -1.18 7.25
CA ARG A 156 20.18 -2.46 7.16
C ARG A 156 19.74 -3.39 8.27
N LYS A 157 19.69 -4.69 7.92
CA LYS A 157 19.38 -5.75 8.87
C LYS A 157 20.43 -5.79 10.00
N GLY A 158 19.97 -5.89 11.24
CA GLY A 158 20.82 -5.89 12.44
C GLY A 158 21.36 -4.51 12.85
N GLY A 159 22.06 -4.48 13.99
CA GLY A 159 22.58 -3.24 14.60
C GLY A 159 21.50 -2.39 15.26
N ASP A 160 21.81 -1.12 15.48
CA ASP A 160 20.89 -0.11 16.03
C ASP A 160 21.00 1.23 15.26
N HIS A 161 20.05 2.13 15.55
CA HIS A 161 19.92 3.44 14.93
C HIS A 161 19.93 4.58 15.95
N ASN A 162 20.30 4.33 17.21
CA ASN A 162 20.20 5.33 18.29
C ASN A 162 21.07 6.57 18.04
N GLY A 163 22.16 6.41 17.29
CA GLY A 163 23.06 7.50 16.90
C GLY A 163 22.72 8.19 15.58
N HIS A 164 21.68 7.76 14.86
CA HIS A 164 21.30 8.37 13.58
C HIS A 164 20.63 9.74 13.79
N GLU A 165 20.84 10.67 12.85
CA GLU A 165 20.37 12.07 12.95
C GLU A 165 18.86 12.22 13.17
N ILE A 166 18.04 11.33 12.59
CA ILE A 166 16.58 11.29 12.77
C ILE A 166 16.15 11.17 14.25
N MET A 167 17.01 10.62 15.11
CA MET A 167 16.70 10.42 16.53
C MET A 167 16.81 11.71 17.35
N THR A 168 17.50 12.73 16.84
CA THR A 168 17.65 14.05 17.46
C THR A 168 17.00 15.18 16.65
N GLU A 169 16.63 14.90 15.39
CA GLU A 169 15.95 15.85 14.51
C GLU A 169 14.71 16.47 15.15
N ALA A 170 14.57 17.79 14.96
CA ALA A 170 13.47 18.60 15.50
C ALA A 170 13.20 18.35 17.00
N GLY A 171 14.27 18.28 17.79
CA GLY A 171 14.19 18.04 19.24
C GLY A 171 13.89 16.58 19.62
N GLY A 172 14.15 15.64 18.71
CA GLY A 172 13.90 14.22 18.91
C GLY A 172 12.43 13.82 18.70
N LYS A 173 11.65 14.61 17.94
CA LYS A 173 10.21 14.38 17.74
C LYS A 173 9.87 13.00 17.17
N TYR A 174 10.81 12.37 16.46
CA TYR A 174 10.59 11.06 15.83
C TYR A 174 11.06 9.87 16.67
N LYS A 175 11.82 10.11 17.73
CA LYS A 175 12.46 9.04 18.52
C LYS A 175 11.46 8.01 19.02
N ALA A 176 10.25 8.43 19.39
CA ALA A 176 9.20 7.55 19.90
C ALA A 176 8.68 6.55 18.85
N PHE A 177 8.91 6.80 17.55
CA PHE A 177 8.42 5.94 16.46
C PHE A 177 9.44 4.88 16.03
N TYR A 178 10.67 4.92 16.55
CA TYR A 178 11.70 3.93 16.23
C TYR A 178 12.21 3.31 17.53
N THR A 179 11.72 2.11 17.84
CA THR A 179 11.91 1.43 19.14
C THR A 179 12.61 0.08 19.01
N GLY A 180 12.88 -0.38 17.78
CA GLY A 180 13.52 -1.66 17.48
C GLY A 180 15.03 -1.58 17.26
N GLY A 181 15.58 -2.60 16.60
CA GLY A 181 16.96 -2.59 16.09
C GLY A 181 17.07 -1.98 14.69
N GLY A 182 18.02 -2.48 13.90
CA GLY A 182 18.25 -2.03 12.53
C GLY A 182 19.13 -0.79 12.46
N SER A 183 20.07 -0.77 11.51
CA SER A 183 20.99 0.35 11.30
C SER A 183 20.49 1.27 10.19
N PHE A 184 20.27 2.53 10.53
CA PHE A 184 19.79 3.53 9.57
C PHE A 184 20.96 4.13 8.78
N GLU A 185 20.85 4.15 7.45
CA GLU A 185 21.89 4.69 6.56
C GLU A 185 21.58 6.09 6.04
N ARG A 186 20.29 6.37 5.78
CA ARG A 186 19.84 7.61 5.15
C ARG A 186 18.35 7.83 5.38
N VAL A 187 17.95 9.10 5.47
CA VAL A 187 16.55 9.51 5.48
C VAL A 187 16.34 10.54 4.38
N LEU A 188 15.37 10.31 3.49
CA LEU A 188 14.80 11.37 2.66
C LEU A 188 13.52 11.86 3.31
N THR A 189 13.20 13.13 3.13
CA THR A 189 11.95 13.72 3.63
C THR A 189 11.33 14.61 2.57
N GLY A 190 10.01 14.60 2.48
CA GLY A 190 9.26 15.55 1.65
C GLY A 190 7.78 15.22 1.51
N PRO A 191 7.02 16.10 0.86
CA PRO A 191 5.57 15.95 0.76
C PRO A 191 5.16 14.98 -0.36
N TYR A 192 3.96 14.42 -0.21
CA TYR A 192 3.29 13.64 -1.23
C TYR A 192 1.86 14.12 -1.41
N GLN A 193 1.37 14.16 -2.65
CA GLN A 193 -0.03 14.48 -2.92
C GLN A 193 -0.54 13.77 -4.16
N ARG A 194 -1.71 13.12 -4.07
CA ARG A 194 -2.51 12.63 -5.19
C ARG A 194 -3.89 13.28 -5.16
N VAL A 195 -4.38 13.68 -6.32
CA VAL A 195 -5.75 14.19 -6.50
C VAL A 195 -6.46 13.41 -7.59
N MET A 196 -7.65 12.91 -7.27
CA MET A 196 -8.54 12.20 -8.20
C MET A 196 -9.46 13.18 -8.92
N PHE A 197 -9.45 13.15 -10.25
CA PHE A 197 -10.16 14.10 -11.12
C PHE A 197 -11.40 13.52 -11.79
N SER A 198 -11.47 12.22 -12.01
CA SER A 198 -12.62 11.52 -12.60
C SER A 198 -13.10 10.37 -11.72
N HIS A 199 -14.27 9.83 -12.06
CA HIS A 199 -14.92 8.70 -11.39
C HIS A 199 -15.19 8.92 -9.89
N ARG A 200 -15.35 10.19 -9.51
CA ARG A 200 -15.56 10.66 -8.15
C ARG A 200 -17.02 10.48 -7.73
N SER A 201 -17.30 9.45 -6.94
CA SER A 201 -18.68 9.07 -6.55
C SER A 201 -19.43 10.16 -5.79
N ASP A 202 -18.71 11.09 -5.17
CA ASP A 202 -19.24 12.26 -4.47
C ASP A 202 -19.54 13.47 -5.39
N LEU A 203 -19.18 13.39 -6.68
CA LEU A 203 -19.33 14.47 -7.66
C LEU A 203 -20.41 14.17 -8.73
N GLU A 204 -21.52 13.53 -8.35
CA GLU A 204 -22.62 13.21 -9.28
C GLU A 204 -23.10 14.45 -10.06
N ALA A 205 -23.21 15.60 -9.40
CA ALA A 205 -23.67 16.86 -10.00
C ALA A 205 -22.79 17.37 -11.15
N THR A 206 -21.52 16.94 -11.21
CA THR A 206 -20.57 17.31 -12.26
C THR A 206 -20.14 16.09 -13.08
N ASN A 207 -21.07 15.13 -13.23
CA ASN A 207 -20.88 13.88 -13.96
C ASN A 207 -19.65 13.10 -13.47
N TYR A 208 -19.49 13.03 -12.14
CA TYR A 208 -18.41 12.31 -11.46
C TYR A 208 -16.99 12.83 -11.81
N LYS A 209 -16.89 14.08 -12.28
CA LYS A 209 -15.63 14.71 -12.70
C LYS A 209 -15.44 16.07 -12.01
N VAL A 210 -14.22 16.36 -11.60
CA VAL A 210 -13.83 17.69 -11.13
C VAL A 210 -14.04 18.70 -12.27
N ASN A 211 -14.69 19.83 -11.99
CA ASN A 211 -14.94 20.89 -12.97
C ASN A 211 -15.58 20.38 -14.28
N ASN A 212 -16.52 19.43 -14.19
CA ASN A 212 -17.17 18.79 -15.33
C ASN A 212 -16.21 18.13 -16.34
N GLY A 213 -14.96 17.83 -15.94
CA GLY A 213 -13.94 17.33 -16.87
C GLY A 213 -13.39 18.39 -17.82
N GLU A 214 -13.46 19.67 -17.45
CA GLU A 214 -12.94 20.78 -18.25
C GLU A 214 -11.60 21.31 -17.74
N GLY A 215 -10.84 21.93 -18.64
CA GLY A 215 -9.56 22.57 -18.33
C GLY A 215 -8.54 21.58 -17.77
N PHE A 216 -8.09 21.81 -16.53
CA PHE A 216 -7.04 21.00 -15.89
C PHE A 216 -7.50 19.58 -15.52
N ALA A 217 -8.81 19.37 -15.42
CA ALA A 217 -9.43 18.08 -15.16
C ALA A 217 -9.71 17.26 -16.43
N LYS A 218 -9.55 17.89 -17.61
CA LYS A 218 -9.88 17.25 -18.88
C LYS A 218 -9.06 15.98 -19.10
N ASP A 219 -9.75 14.90 -19.47
CA ASP A 219 -9.19 13.58 -19.77
C ASP A 219 -8.26 13.04 -18.67
N THR A 220 -8.43 13.48 -17.42
CA THR A 220 -7.52 13.16 -16.30
C THR A 220 -8.21 12.23 -15.31
N GLU A 221 -7.58 11.09 -15.02
CA GLU A 221 -7.97 10.21 -13.92
C GLU A 221 -7.44 10.77 -12.61
N PHE A 222 -6.11 10.91 -12.50
CA PHE A 222 -5.48 11.51 -11.35
C PHE A 222 -4.20 12.25 -11.71
N ARG A 223 -3.78 13.12 -10.81
CA ARG A 223 -2.43 13.70 -10.79
C ARG A 223 -1.77 13.43 -9.46
N GLU A 224 -0.47 13.20 -9.49
CA GLU A 224 0.32 12.85 -8.32
C GLU A 224 1.65 13.59 -8.31
N TYR A 225 2.04 14.09 -7.14
CA TYR A 225 3.29 14.77 -6.88
C TYR A 225 4.01 14.12 -5.70
N THR A 226 5.31 13.89 -5.87
CA THR A 226 6.24 13.49 -4.82
C THR A 226 7.39 14.49 -4.80
N GLY A 227 7.61 15.16 -3.67
CA GLY A 227 8.70 16.12 -3.50
C GLY A 227 9.68 15.67 -2.44
N PHE A 228 10.90 16.20 -2.51
CA PHE A 228 11.96 15.98 -1.52
C PHE A 228 12.47 17.33 -1.01
N THR A 229 12.40 17.55 0.29
CA THR A 229 12.86 18.76 0.99
C THR A 229 14.17 18.52 1.75
N SER A 230 14.52 17.26 2.05
CA SER A 230 15.73 16.86 2.76
C SER A 230 16.25 15.51 2.26
N PRO A 231 17.58 15.25 2.29
CA PRO A 231 18.67 16.15 2.70
C PRO A 231 19.12 17.12 1.59
N PHE A 232 20.10 17.98 1.89
CA PHE A 232 20.49 19.12 1.06
C PHE A 232 20.80 18.76 -0.41
N ASP A 233 21.40 17.60 -0.66
CA ASP A 233 21.82 17.13 -1.98
C ASP A 233 20.65 16.73 -2.88
N ILE A 234 19.50 16.36 -2.31
CA ILE A 234 18.28 16.02 -3.06
C ILE A 234 17.19 17.11 -2.97
N ALA A 235 17.31 18.03 -2.01
CA ALA A 235 16.29 19.04 -1.72
C ALA A 235 15.88 19.84 -2.96
N GLY A 236 14.58 19.85 -3.23
CA GLY A 236 13.96 20.42 -4.42
C GLY A 236 13.69 19.40 -5.53
N THR A 237 14.15 18.16 -5.42
CA THR A 237 13.78 17.10 -6.36
C THR A 237 12.29 16.83 -6.28
N ALA A 238 11.64 16.69 -7.44
CA ALA A 238 10.21 16.44 -7.51
C ALA A 238 9.85 15.55 -8.69
N PHE A 239 8.81 14.74 -8.49
CA PHE A 239 8.20 13.88 -9.49
C PHE A 239 6.74 14.25 -9.65
N LEU A 240 6.27 14.32 -10.89
CA LEU A 240 4.88 14.56 -11.24
C LEU A 240 4.39 13.45 -12.18
N ILE A 241 3.24 12.86 -11.88
CA ILE A 241 2.57 11.86 -12.72
C ILE A 241 1.17 12.38 -13.07
N LEU A 242 0.83 12.33 -14.35
CA LEU A 242 -0.50 12.57 -14.88
C LEU A 242 -1.03 11.27 -15.49
N ARG A 243 -2.03 10.67 -14.84
CA ARG A 243 -2.77 9.53 -15.40
C ARG A 243 -4.00 10.02 -16.14
N TYR A 244 -4.20 9.50 -17.34
CA TYR A 244 -5.33 9.85 -18.18
C TYR A 244 -6.53 8.95 -17.89
N ASP A 245 -7.74 9.50 -18.07
CA ASP A 245 -9.03 8.81 -17.94
C ASP A 245 -9.16 7.65 -18.97
N ASP A 246 -8.52 7.81 -20.14
CA ASP A 246 -8.41 6.73 -21.12
C ASP A 246 -7.34 5.72 -20.68
N PRO A 247 -7.71 4.47 -20.31
CA PRO A 247 -6.76 3.48 -19.82
C PRO A 247 -5.73 3.08 -20.86
N ARG A 248 -5.98 3.31 -22.16
CA ARG A 248 -5.08 2.99 -23.27
C ARG A 248 -3.98 4.03 -23.45
N LYS A 249 -4.17 5.23 -22.92
CA LYS A 249 -3.19 6.30 -23.00
C LYS A 249 -2.13 6.14 -21.91
N THR A 250 -0.86 6.27 -22.31
CA THR A 250 0.29 6.21 -21.39
C THR A 250 0.31 7.44 -20.49
N ASP A 251 0.63 7.28 -19.21
CA ASP A 251 0.79 8.44 -18.32
C ASP A 251 1.90 9.36 -18.85
N ASP A 252 1.71 10.66 -18.65
CA ASP A 252 2.83 11.59 -18.71
C ASP A 252 3.47 11.70 -17.34
N SER A 253 4.81 11.72 -17.29
CA SER A 253 5.55 11.77 -16.03
C SER A 253 6.79 12.63 -16.18
N TRP A 254 7.09 13.42 -15.15
CA TRP A 254 8.19 14.37 -15.14
C TRP A 254 8.99 14.30 -13.84
N ALA A 255 10.30 14.47 -13.94
CA ALA A 255 11.20 14.69 -12.82
C ALA A 255 11.85 16.06 -12.96
N TYR A 256 11.88 16.82 -11.88
CA TYR A 256 12.77 17.96 -11.71
C TYR A 256 13.93 17.55 -10.82
N ILE A 257 15.15 17.74 -11.32
CA ILE A 257 16.38 17.45 -10.57
C ILE A 257 17.14 18.77 -10.37
N PRO A 258 17.31 19.26 -9.13
CA PRO A 258 17.90 20.58 -8.82
C PRO A 258 19.30 20.79 -9.41
N SER A 259 20.15 19.76 -9.38
CA SER A 259 21.50 19.81 -9.93
C SER A 259 21.52 20.05 -11.44
N LEU A 260 20.46 19.66 -12.15
CA LEU A 260 20.30 19.88 -13.59
C LEU A 260 19.50 21.14 -13.91
N ARG A 261 18.79 21.71 -12.92
CA ARG A 261 17.84 22.83 -13.05
C ARG A 261 16.87 22.68 -14.24
N ARG A 262 16.46 21.45 -14.51
CA ARG A 262 15.64 21.11 -15.68
C ARG A 262 14.58 20.09 -15.31
N VAL A 263 13.40 20.28 -15.89
CA VAL A 263 12.34 19.27 -15.94
C VAL A 263 12.66 18.30 -17.08
N ARG A 264 12.57 17.00 -16.81
CA ARG A 264 12.72 15.94 -17.80
C ARG A 264 11.52 15.02 -17.76
N ARG A 265 11.11 14.54 -18.93
CA ARG A 265 10.11 13.47 -19.04
C ARG A 265 10.72 12.14 -18.57
N ILE A 266 9.97 11.37 -17.79
CA ILE A 266 10.34 10.05 -17.29
C ILE A 266 9.74 9.01 -18.24
N SER A 267 10.56 8.09 -18.77
CA SER A 267 10.05 6.99 -19.60
C SER A 267 9.39 5.93 -18.72
N VAL A 268 8.61 5.04 -19.35
CA VAL A 268 7.98 3.91 -18.67
C VAL A 268 9.02 2.93 -18.08
N GLU A 269 10.23 2.83 -18.64
CA GLU A 269 11.31 2.03 -18.02
C GLU A 269 11.81 2.64 -16.71
N VAL A 270 11.94 3.96 -16.66
CA VAL A 270 12.42 4.64 -15.46
C VAL A 270 11.39 4.55 -14.31
N LYS A 271 10.10 4.34 -14.62
CA LYS A 271 9.08 4.12 -13.58
C LYS A 271 9.29 2.83 -12.79
N SER A 272 9.84 1.81 -13.44
CA SER A 272 10.14 0.50 -12.85
C SER A 272 11.55 0.44 -12.23
N ASP A 273 12.30 1.54 -12.24
CA ASP A 273 13.61 1.62 -11.59
C ASP A 273 13.49 2.05 -10.13
N SER A 274 14.54 1.82 -9.34
CA SER A 274 14.65 2.25 -7.95
C SER A 274 14.48 3.77 -7.84
N LEU A 275 13.51 4.21 -7.03
CA LEU A 275 13.31 5.62 -6.73
C LEU A 275 14.43 6.11 -5.82
N LEU A 276 15.38 6.87 -6.36
CA LEU A 276 16.46 7.53 -5.61
C LEU A 276 17.25 6.59 -4.67
N GLY A 277 17.42 5.33 -5.08
CA GLY A 277 18.14 4.32 -4.31
C GLY A 277 17.31 3.59 -3.26
N THR A 278 16.00 3.86 -3.16
CA THR A 278 15.06 3.12 -2.29
C THR A 278 14.84 1.72 -2.83
N ASP A 279 14.19 0.87 -2.02
CA ASP A 279 13.72 -0.43 -2.47
C ASP A 279 12.39 -0.35 -3.25
N HIS A 280 11.80 0.85 -3.41
CA HIS A 280 10.59 1.09 -4.19
C HIS A 280 10.89 1.49 -5.63
N THR A 281 9.96 1.17 -6.53
CA THR A 281 9.82 1.86 -7.82
C THR A 281 8.65 2.85 -7.75
N LEU A 282 8.51 3.73 -8.75
CA LEU A 282 7.34 4.62 -8.85
C LEU A 282 6.03 3.84 -9.06
N GLU A 283 6.13 2.62 -9.60
CA GLU A 283 5.00 1.72 -9.84
C GLU A 283 4.60 0.91 -8.60
N ASP A 284 5.37 0.95 -7.51
CA ASP A 284 5.11 0.16 -6.29
C ASP A 284 4.35 0.91 -5.20
N PHE A 285 4.08 2.21 -5.38
CA PHE A 285 3.28 2.96 -4.41
C PHE A 285 1.92 2.28 -4.26
N TYR A 286 1.40 2.21 -3.03
CA TYR A 286 0.19 1.44 -2.68
C TYR A 286 0.27 -0.07 -3.03
N CYS A 287 1.46 -0.67 -3.12
CA CYS A 287 1.74 -2.01 -3.66
C CYS A 287 1.64 -2.12 -5.19
N PHE A 288 0.76 -1.35 -5.82
CA PHE A 288 0.69 -1.20 -7.27
C PHE A 288 0.08 0.15 -7.67
N ASN A 289 0.90 0.94 -8.36
CA ASN A 289 0.57 2.22 -8.98
C ASN A 289 0.82 2.22 -10.50
N GLY A 290 1.23 1.09 -11.08
CA GLY A 290 1.40 0.95 -12.51
C GLY A 290 0.09 1.04 -13.29
N ARG A 291 0.17 0.94 -14.61
CA ARG A 291 -1.02 0.88 -15.48
C ARG A 291 -1.53 -0.56 -15.60
N PRO A 292 -2.85 -0.80 -15.45
CA PRO A 292 -3.43 -2.15 -15.59
C PRO A 292 -3.09 -2.84 -16.91
N LEU A 293 -3.08 -2.10 -18.03
CA LEU A 293 -2.82 -2.66 -19.37
C LEU A 293 -1.37 -3.06 -19.64
N GLU A 294 -0.44 -2.68 -18.77
CA GLU A 294 0.98 -3.04 -18.90
C GLU A 294 1.32 -4.39 -18.23
N HIS A 295 0.29 -5.06 -17.71
CA HIS A 295 0.38 -6.28 -16.94
C HIS A 295 -0.72 -7.25 -17.38
N ASP A 296 -0.47 -8.53 -17.18
CA ASP A 296 -1.51 -9.56 -17.13
C ASP A 296 -1.85 -9.85 -15.67
N TRP A 297 -3.07 -10.33 -15.46
CA TRP A 297 -3.67 -10.46 -14.14
C TRP A 297 -4.31 -11.83 -13.98
N GLU A 298 -4.12 -12.44 -12.83
CA GLU A 298 -4.79 -13.68 -12.43
C GLU A 298 -5.34 -13.52 -11.02
N TYR A 299 -6.65 -13.70 -10.87
CA TYR A 299 -7.25 -13.77 -9.54
C TYR A 299 -7.00 -15.17 -8.97
N MET A 300 -6.45 -15.25 -7.76
CA MET A 300 -6.07 -16.54 -7.16
C MET A 300 -7.18 -17.11 -6.25
N GLY A 301 -8.07 -16.25 -5.76
CA GLY A 301 -9.04 -16.55 -4.71
C GLY A 301 -8.81 -15.70 -3.47
N THR A 302 -9.36 -16.12 -2.33
CA THR A 302 -9.30 -15.35 -1.09
C THR A 302 -8.38 -15.98 -0.04
N THR A 303 -7.77 -15.14 0.79
CA THR A 303 -7.06 -15.50 2.03
C THR A 303 -7.64 -14.76 3.23
N ASN A 304 -7.32 -15.21 4.44
CA ASN A 304 -7.49 -14.41 5.66
C ASN A 304 -6.13 -14.05 6.22
N ILE A 305 -5.83 -12.77 6.44
CA ILE A 305 -4.51 -12.33 6.92
C ILE A 305 -4.62 -11.38 8.09
N LEU A 306 -3.61 -11.37 8.96
CA LEU A 306 -3.48 -10.41 10.04
C LEU A 306 -2.77 -9.15 9.54
N ALA A 307 -3.40 -7.99 9.69
CA ALA A 307 -2.86 -6.71 9.25
C ALA A 307 -3.22 -5.58 10.21
N VAL A 308 -2.40 -4.53 10.25
CA VAL A 308 -2.73 -3.25 10.89
C VAL A 308 -3.67 -2.47 9.95
N ALA A 309 -4.94 -2.87 9.96
CA ALA A 309 -5.96 -2.40 9.02
C ALA A 309 -6.58 -1.05 9.38
N ARG A 310 -6.58 -0.74 10.68
CA ARG A 310 -7.07 0.49 11.29
C ARG A 310 -6.24 0.69 12.55
N SER A 311 -5.07 1.30 12.39
CA SER A 311 -4.13 1.56 13.49
C SER A 311 -4.86 2.26 14.63
N ARG A 312 -4.35 2.13 15.86
CA ARG A 312 -4.74 2.95 17.03
C ARG A 312 -3.76 4.10 17.33
N ASN A 313 -2.66 4.14 16.61
CA ASN A 313 -1.61 5.15 16.74
C ASN A 313 -1.79 6.24 15.68
N THR A 314 -1.27 7.44 15.94
CA THR A 314 -1.22 8.53 14.94
C THR A 314 -0.09 8.36 13.94
N HIS A 315 0.90 7.53 14.25
CA HIS A 315 2.03 7.21 13.41
C HIS A 315 2.47 5.77 13.69
N THR A 316 3.01 5.12 12.67
CA THR A 316 3.59 3.78 12.83
C THR A 316 4.73 3.80 13.83
N ILE A 317 4.66 2.93 14.85
CA ILE A 317 5.76 2.67 15.77
C ILE A 317 6.48 1.43 15.27
N TYR A 318 7.73 1.60 14.87
CA TYR A 318 8.57 0.53 14.36
C TYR A 318 9.34 -0.14 15.49
N GLY A 319 9.35 -1.47 15.46
CA GLY A 319 10.04 -2.32 16.42
C GLY A 319 10.61 -3.59 15.78
N GLY A 320 10.84 -4.58 16.62
CA GLY A 320 11.45 -5.86 16.23
C GLY A 320 12.96 -5.78 16.01
N PRO A 321 13.61 -6.92 15.71
CA PRO A 321 15.07 -7.03 15.66
C PRO A 321 15.73 -6.12 14.61
N ASN A 322 14.99 -5.79 13.54
CA ASN A 322 15.47 -4.97 12.43
C ASN A 322 14.80 -3.60 12.36
N GLY A 323 13.94 -3.25 13.32
CA GLY A 323 13.32 -1.93 13.40
C GLY A 323 12.35 -1.61 12.26
N TRP A 324 11.72 -2.62 11.64
CA TRP A 324 10.80 -2.44 10.50
C TRP A 324 9.42 -3.06 10.68
N VAL A 325 9.13 -3.62 11.86
CA VAL A 325 7.83 -4.22 12.17
C VAL A 325 6.94 -3.18 12.87
N PRO A 326 5.68 -2.97 12.44
CA PRO A 326 4.72 -2.22 13.23
C PRO A 326 4.47 -2.91 14.57
N VAL A 327 4.76 -2.23 15.68
CA VAL A 327 4.55 -2.73 17.05
C VAL A 327 3.59 -1.82 17.81
N ASN A 328 3.12 -2.28 18.96
CA ASN A 328 2.17 -1.54 19.80
C ASN A 328 0.89 -1.14 19.06
N ASP A 329 0.44 -1.96 18.12
CA ASP A 329 -0.76 -1.70 17.31
C ASP A 329 -1.72 -2.89 17.31
N ASP A 330 -2.87 -2.66 16.71
CA ASP A 330 -3.99 -3.58 16.63
C ASP A 330 -3.97 -4.35 15.30
N TRP A 331 -3.87 -5.68 15.39
CA TRP A 331 -3.81 -6.59 14.25
C TRP A 331 -5.18 -7.23 14.04
N ALA A 332 -5.81 -6.87 12.92
CA ALA A 332 -7.12 -7.37 12.55
C ALA A 332 -7.01 -8.53 11.58
N LEU A 333 -7.84 -9.57 11.77
CA LEU A 333 -8.00 -10.62 10.79
C LEU A 333 -8.88 -10.10 9.64
N ARG A 334 -8.29 -10.03 8.45
CA ARG A 334 -8.89 -9.44 7.26
C ARG A 334 -9.06 -10.47 6.15
N LYS A 335 -10.24 -10.51 5.54
CA LYS A 335 -10.46 -11.31 4.33
C LYS A 335 -9.97 -10.52 3.13
N THR A 336 -9.03 -11.09 2.38
CA THR A 336 -8.40 -10.46 1.23
C THR A 336 -8.58 -11.27 -0.04
N ASP A 337 -8.77 -10.56 -1.14
CA ASP A 337 -8.69 -11.04 -2.51
C ASP A 337 -7.23 -11.02 -2.97
N VAL A 338 -6.73 -12.17 -3.46
CA VAL A 338 -5.34 -12.32 -3.90
C VAL A 338 -5.25 -12.18 -5.41
N LEU A 339 -4.45 -11.22 -5.86
CA LEU A 339 -4.23 -10.90 -7.25
C LEU A 339 -2.76 -11.15 -7.65
N LYS A 340 -2.52 -11.97 -8.66
CA LYS A 340 -1.21 -12.16 -9.27
C LYS A 340 -1.03 -11.16 -10.41
N GLN A 341 -0.04 -10.28 -10.29
CA GLN A 341 0.39 -9.32 -11.32
C GLN A 341 1.56 -9.91 -12.10
N ILE A 342 1.46 -9.90 -13.43
CA ILE A 342 2.50 -10.41 -14.33
C ILE A 342 2.86 -9.30 -15.32
N PRO A 343 4.02 -8.62 -15.16
CA PRO A 343 4.43 -7.58 -16.10
C PRO A 343 4.61 -8.12 -17.53
N ARG A 344 4.03 -7.43 -18.52
CA ARG A 344 4.11 -7.86 -19.94
C ARG A 344 5.47 -7.58 -20.57
N ARG A 345 6.16 -6.54 -20.09
CA ARG A 345 7.47 -6.15 -20.61
C ARG A 345 8.55 -7.11 -20.14
N SER A 346 9.31 -7.66 -21.08
CA SER A 346 10.40 -8.61 -20.78
C SER A 346 11.49 -8.01 -19.90
N ASN A 347 11.77 -6.71 -20.04
CA ASN A 347 12.77 -5.96 -19.28
C ASN A 347 12.26 -5.40 -17.94
N HIS A 348 10.99 -5.63 -17.57
CA HIS A 348 10.51 -5.27 -16.24
C HIS A 348 11.30 -6.02 -15.16
N PRO A 349 11.71 -5.42 -14.03
CA PRO A 349 12.58 -6.08 -13.05
C PRO A 349 11.94 -7.33 -12.41
N TYR A 350 10.63 -7.29 -12.16
CA TYR A 350 9.89 -8.42 -11.58
C TYR A 350 9.46 -9.43 -12.63
N SER A 351 9.40 -10.71 -12.27
CA SER A 351 8.71 -11.74 -13.03
C SER A 351 7.21 -11.75 -12.74
N PHE A 352 6.83 -11.67 -11.46
CA PHE A 352 5.45 -11.50 -11.00
C PHE A 352 5.40 -10.98 -9.54
N LYS A 353 4.21 -10.56 -9.11
CA LYS A 353 3.88 -10.14 -7.74
C LYS A 353 2.56 -10.79 -7.32
N TYR A 354 2.39 -11.05 -6.02
CA TYR A 354 1.08 -11.26 -5.40
C TYR A 354 0.69 -10.05 -4.56
N LEU A 355 -0.58 -9.67 -4.63
CA LEU A 355 -1.16 -8.56 -3.88
C LEU A 355 -2.33 -9.07 -3.04
N HIS A 356 -2.36 -8.74 -1.76
CA HIS A 356 -3.44 -9.07 -0.83
C HIS A 356 -4.32 -7.85 -0.59
N ILE A 357 -5.46 -7.80 -1.26
CA ILE A 357 -6.37 -6.66 -1.29
C ILE A 357 -7.58 -6.93 -0.40
N ASP A 358 -7.82 -6.10 0.60
CA ASP A 358 -8.92 -6.21 1.55
C ASP A 358 -10.28 -6.09 0.89
N ARG A 359 -11.19 -7.01 1.21
CA ARG A 359 -12.48 -7.08 0.53
C ARG A 359 -13.47 -5.99 0.95
N ASP A 360 -13.30 -5.44 2.15
CA ASP A 360 -14.18 -4.38 2.66
C ASP A 360 -13.71 -3.01 2.16
N SER A 361 -12.46 -2.65 2.44
CA SER A 361 -11.86 -1.34 2.12
C SER A 361 -11.36 -1.23 0.68
N GLY A 362 -10.95 -2.33 0.05
CA GLY A 362 -10.28 -2.35 -1.25
C GLY A 362 -8.78 -2.02 -1.19
N GLU A 363 -8.21 -1.81 0.00
CA GLU A 363 -6.80 -1.47 0.19
C GLU A 363 -5.89 -2.70 0.25
N CYS A 364 -4.60 -2.53 -0.07
CA CYS A 364 -3.61 -3.62 0.00
C CYS A 364 -2.80 -3.55 1.30
N TYR A 365 -2.59 -4.69 1.95
CA TYR A 365 -1.81 -4.80 3.19
C TYR A 365 -0.47 -5.49 3.00
N TYR A 366 -0.42 -6.48 2.11
CA TYR A 366 0.78 -7.23 1.79
C TYR A 366 0.94 -7.40 0.29
N ALA A 367 2.16 -7.27 -0.19
CA ALA A 367 2.52 -7.71 -1.51
C ALA A 367 3.93 -8.30 -1.53
N ASN A 368 4.27 -9.04 -2.56
CA ASN A 368 5.61 -9.57 -2.78
C ASN A 368 6.04 -9.36 -4.23
N ALA A 369 7.32 -9.53 -4.53
CA ALA A 369 7.85 -9.54 -5.88
C ALA A 369 8.92 -10.61 -6.03
N PHE A 370 8.90 -11.27 -7.18
CA PHE A 370 9.85 -12.31 -7.55
C PHE A 370 10.76 -11.80 -8.68
N ASP A 371 12.03 -12.19 -8.63
CA ASP A 371 13.01 -11.87 -9.66
C ASP A 371 12.77 -12.68 -10.95
N LYS A 372 13.56 -12.44 -12.00
CA LYS A 372 13.46 -13.18 -13.27
C LYS A 372 13.82 -14.67 -13.16
N GLY A 373 14.48 -15.09 -12.09
CA GLY A 373 14.71 -16.50 -11.77
C GLY A 373 13.55 -17.15 -11.01
N GLY A 374 12.47 -16.42 -10.74
CA GLY A 374 11.31 -16.91 -9.99
C GLY A 374 11.56 -16.99 -8.48
N LYS A 375 12.61 -16.35 -7.97
CA LYS A 375 12.96 -16.34 -6.54
C LYS A 375 12.39 -15.09 -5.89
N LEU A 376 11.93 -15.23 -4.66
CA LEU A 376 11.46 -14.12 -3.85
C LEU A 376 12.56 -13.06 -3.72
N TRP A 377 12.18 -11.80 -3.96
CA TRP A 377 13.09 -10.68 -3.91
C TRP A 377 12.66 -9.64 -2.88
N LYS A 378 11.44 -9.11 -3.02
CA LYS A 378 10.96 -8.00 -2.19
C LYS A 378 9.60 -8.29 -1.60
N VAL A 379 9.35 -7.71 -0.43
CA VAL A 379 8.07 -7.80 0.27
C VAL A 379 7.61 -6.43 0.76
N TRP A 380 6.32 -6.14 0.62
CA TRP A 380 5.65 -4.91 1.04
C TRP A 380 4.73 -5.18 2.21
N GLN A 381 4.86 -4.42 3.29
CA GLN A 381 3.91 -4.40 4.40
C GLN A 381 3.37 -2.99 4.60
N LEU A 382 2.05 -2.86 4.66
CA LEU A 382 1.39 -1.57 4.86
C LEU A 382 0.56 -1.60 6.14
N SER A 383 0.67 -0.52 6.93
CA SER A 383 -0.32 -0.16 7.94
C SER A 383 -1.22 0.94 7.43
N LYS A 384 -2.47 0.94 7.92
CA LYS A 384 -3.49 1.92 7.53
C LYS A 384 -4.07 2.60 8.75
N GLU A 385 -4.48 3.85 8.55
CA GLU A 385 -5.35 4.61 9.45
C GLU A 385 -6.71 4.84 8.78
N PHE A 386 -7.72 5.18 9.57
CA PHE A 386 -9.06 5.45 9.05
C PHE A 386 -9.47 6.88 9.35
N THR A 387 -9.96 7.61 8.33
CA THR A 387 -10.18 9.06 8.41
C THR A 387 -11.12 9.50 9.52
N ASP A 388 -12.04 8.63 9.91
CA ASP A 388 -13.09 8.96 10.87
C ASP A 388 -12.62 8.76 12.32
N ASP A 389 -11.41 8.24 12.54
CA ASP A 389 -10.87 7.98 13.87
C ASP A 389 -10.36 9.26 14.57
N PRO A 390 -10.51 9.38 15.91
CA PRO A 390 -10.04 10.54 16.66
C PRO A 390 -8.54 10.80 16.51
N GLN A 391 -7.73 9.75 16.46
CA GLN A 391 -6.27 9.85 16.30
C GLN A 391 -5.87 10.43 14.93
N PHE A 392 -6.58 10.09 13.86
CA PHE A 392 -6.33 10.63 12.52
C PHE A 392 -6.59 12.13 12.52
N LYS A 393 -7.68 12.57 13.15
CA LYS A 393 -7.99 13.99 13.34
C LYS A 393 -6.95 14.70 14.23
N GLY A 394 -6.38 13.99 15.20
CA GLY A 394 -5.31 14.48 16.07
C GLY A 394 -3.99 14.74 15.33
N GLU A 395 -3.71 14.03 14.24
CA GLU A 395 -2.49 14.18 13.46
C GLU A 395 -2.27 15.62 12.94
N LEU A 396 -3.37 16.27 12.54
CA LEU A 396 -3.38 17.66 12.08
C LEU A 396 -3.09 18.69 13.19
N GLN A 397 -3.27 18.29 14.45
CA GLN A 397 -2.96 19.13 15.61
C GLN A 397 -1.48 19.05 16.00
N GLY A 398 -0.73 18.07 15.47
CA GLY A 398 0.70 17.85 15.75
C GLY A 398 1.66 18.84 15.07
N GLY A 399 1.17 19.96 14.53
CA GLY A 399 1.98 20.94 13.81
C GLY A 399 2.30 20.59 12.35
N TYR A 400 1.65 19.56 11.80
CA TYR A 400 1.72 19.24 10.37
C TYR A 400 0.73 20.11 9.57
N ASP A 401 1.10 20.51 8.36
CA ASP A 401 0.43 21.51 7.53
C ASP A 401 -0.84 21.02 6.79
N GLY A 402 -1.47 19.97 7.30
CA GLY A 402 -2.66 19.36 6.71
C GLY A 402 -3.95 20.15 6.94
N VAL A 403 -4.96 19.90 6.10
CA VAL A 403 -6.30 20.48 6.26
C VAL A 403 -7.16 19.50 7.05
N PRO A 404 -8.03 19.95 7.96
CA PRO A 404 -9.04 19.12 8.60
C PRO A 404 -9.78 18.26 7.57
N THR A 405 -9.65 16.95 7.71
CA THR A 405 -10.39 15.99 6.89
C THR A 405 -11.85 16.00 7.37
N PRO A 406 -12.84 16.25 6.48
CA PRO A 406 -14.24 16.19 6.85
C PRO A 406 -14.65 14.88 7.52
N ASP A 407 -15.68 14.95 8.36
CA ASP A 407 -16.26 13.76 8.98
C ASP A 407 -17.03 12.92 7.96
N GLY A 408 -17.00 11.60 8.13
CA GLY A 408 -17.79 10.67 7.33
C GLY A 408 -17.22 10.35 5.95
N LEU A 409 -15.95 10.69 5.67
CA LEU A 409 -15.30 10.32 4.42
C LEU A 409 -15.03 8.82 4.33
N ARG A 410 -14.82 8.15 5.47
CA ARG A 410 -14.63 6.70 5.56
C ARG A 410 -13.57 6.17 4.59
N VAL A 411 -12.39 6.80 4.58
CA VAL A 411 -11.25 6.40 3.73
C VAL A 411 -10.21 5.69 4.58
N SER A 412 -9.66 4.60 4.06
CA SER A 412 -8.48 3.95 4.64
C SER A 412 -7.22 4.57 4.03
N CYS A 413 -6.53 5.36 4.84
CA CYS A 413 -5.32 6.08 4.44
C CYS A 413 -4.08 5.24 4.76
N PHE A 414 -3.02 5.37 3.97
CA PHE A 414 -1.75 4.77 4.35
C PHE A 414 -1.15 5.48 5.57
N GLN A 415 -0.60 4.68 6.48
CA GLN A 415 0.17 5.16 7.63
C GLN A 415 1.66 4.78 7.48
N SER A 416 1.93 3.67 6.80
CA SER A 416 3.26 3.31 6.32
C SER A 416 3.23 2.43 5.08
N ILE A 417 4.32 2.45 4.32
CA ILE A 417 4.61 1.48 3.25
C ILE A 417 6.04 1.00 3.45
N ASN A 418 6.23 -0.22 3.92
CA ASN A 418 7.56 -0.76 4.19
C ASN A 418 7.93 -1.76 3.11
N VAL A 419 9.13 -1.62 2.54
CA VAL A 419 9.66 -2.57 1.56
C VAL A 419 10.93 -3.17 2.08
N ILE A 420 10.97 -4.49 2.12
CA ILE A 420 12.15 -5.25 2.52
C ILE A 420 12.69 -5.97 1.29
N ASP A 421 13.93 -5.67 0.93
CA ASP A 421 14.72 -6.41 -0.05
C ASP A 421 15.41 -7.58 0.67
N LEU A 422 14.81 -8.76 0.53
CA LEU A 422 15.23 -9.98 1.20
C LEU A 422 16.52 -10.55 0.61
N GLN A 423 16.84 -10.23 -0.64
CA GLN A 423 18.08 -10.68 -1.29
C GLN A 423 19.28 -9.83 -0.85
N ASN A 424 19.06 -8.55 -0.54
CA ASN A 424 20.11 -7.61 -0.15
C ASN A 424 20.12 -7.24 1.34
N SER A 425 19.26 -7.88 2.15
CA SER A 425 19.17 -7.68 3.62
C SER A 425 19.04 -6.21 4.02
N ARG A 426 18.19 -5.47 3.29
CA ARG A 426 17.91 -4.05 3.55
C ARG A 426 16.42 -3.76 3.39
N ALA A 427 15.99 -2.61 3.87
CA ALA A 427 14.64 -2.13 3.69
C ALA A 427 14.59 -0.63 3.49
N THR A 428 13.46 -0.17 2.94
CA THR A 428 13.04 1.22 2.98
C THR A 428 11.74 1.30 3.78
N LEU A 429 11.75 2.03 4.90
CA LEU A 429 10.53 2.34 5.65
C LEU A 429 9.94 3.65 5.15
N VAL A 430 8.64 3.68 4.93
CA VAL A 430 7.95 4.89 4.46
C VAL A 430 6.82 5.29 5.41
N PRO A 431 7.13 5.79 6.63
CA PRO A 431 6.10 6.36 7.48
C PRO A 431 5.64 7.70 6.93
N THR A 432 4.35 7.97 7.12
CA THR A 432 3.68 9.15 6.57
C THR A 432 3.08 9.96 7.70
N ARG A 433 3.22 11.29 7.62
CA ARG A 433 2.78 12.23 8.67
C ARG A 433 2.05 13.44 8.09
N GLY A 434 1.07 13.93 8.84
CA GLY A 434 0.19 15.02 8.41
C GLY A 434 -0.72 14.60 7.25
N ILE A 435 -1.34 13.43 7.37
CA ILE A 435 -2.21 12.89 6.35
C ILE A 435 -3.54 13.66 6.35
N ALA A 436 -4.03 13.99 5.16
CA ALA A 436 -5.31 14.66 4.99
C ALA A 436 -5.93 14.34 3.64
N ALA A 437 -7.24 14.56 3.53
CA ALA A 437 -7.85 14.79 2.22
C ALA A 437 -7.14 15.97 1.52
N PRO A 438 -6.79 15.84 0.23
CA PRO A 438 -6.02 16.86 -0.47
C PRO A 438 -6.84 18.15 -0.62
N ARG A 439 -6.16 19.29 -0.67
CA ARG A 439 -6.83 20.59 -0.95
C ARG A 439 -7.49 20.51 -2.31
N ASN A 440 -8.82 20.40 -2.37
CA ASN A 440 -9.59 20.27 -3.61
C ASN A 440 -9.82 21.58 -4.38
N GLN A 441 -9.36 22.71 -3.85
CA GLN A 441 -9.39 23.99 -4.58
C GLN A 441 -8.48 23.90 -5.80
N LEU A 442 -9.08 23.91 -6.99
CA LEU A 442 -8.40 23.66 -8.25
C LEU A 442 -7.18 24.58 -8.48
N GLU A 443 -7.23 25.83 -8.02
CA GLU A 443 -6.10 26.77 -8.09
C GLU A 443 -4.89 26.30 -7.27
N VAL A 444 -5.14 25.76 -6.07
CA VAL A 444 -4.10 25.22 -5.19
C VAL A 444 -3.53 23.94 -5.77
N VAL A 445 -4.40 23.06 -6.29
CA VAL A 445 -3.98 21.81 -6.95
C VAL A 445 -3.12 22.11 -8.18
N LYS A 446 -3.55 23.05 -9.03
CA LYS A 446 -2.77 23.46 -10.22
C LYS A 446 -1.38 23.93 -9.85
N ARG A 447 -1.23 24.74 -8.80
CA ARG A 447 0.07 25.25 -8.37
C ARG A 447 1.07 24.16 -7.97
N ILE A 448 0.57 23.00 -7.51
CA ILE A 448 1.40 21.88 -7.05
C ILE A 448 1.56 20.83 -8.16
N LEU A 449 0.49 20.55 -8.93
CA LEU A 449 0.39 19.41 -9.85
C LEU A 449 0.47 19.79 -11.34
N ASP A 450 0.73 21.05 -11.66
CA ASP A 450 1.02 21.48 -13.04
C ASP A 450 2.54 21.48 -13.27
N VAL A 451 2.95 20.82 -14.36
CA VAL A 451 4.35 20.74 -14.79
C VAL A 451 4.97 22.13 -14.99
N ASN A 452 4.17 23.13 -15.32
CA ASN A 452 4.64 24.51 -15.47
C ASN A 452 5.13 25.13 -14.16
N TYR A 453 4.74 24.59 -13.00
CA TYR A 453 5.28 24.98 -11.70
C TYR A 453 6.41 24.06 -11.21
N LEU A 454 6.73 23.00 -11.93
CA LEU A 454 7.82 22.07 -11.61
C LEU A 454 9.22 22.68 -11.88
N THR A 455 9.33 24.01 -11.97
CA THR A 455 10.52 24.73 -12.44
C THR A 455 11.07 25.75 -11.43
N GLU A 456 10.40 25.99 -10.31
CA GLU A 456 10.85 26.92 -9.28
C GLU A 456 11.39 26.14 -8.08
N GLY A 457 12.69 25.84 -8.12
CA GLY A 457 13.37 25.29 -6.95
C GLY A 457 13.10 26.15 -5.72
N ARG A 458 12.58 25.50 -4.67
CA ARG A 458 12.14 26.05 -3.37
C ARG A 458 10.86 26.91 -3.43
N ARG A 459 9.82 26.41 -2.77
CA ARG A 459 8.99 27.26 -1.90
C ARG A 459 9.10 26.74 -0.48
#